data_AF-A0AA45A853-F1
#
_entry.id   AF-A0AA45A853-F1
#
_cell.length_a   1.000
_cell.length_b   1.000
_cell.length_c   1.000
_cell.angle_alpha   90.00
_cell.angle_beta   90.00
_cell.angle_gamma   90.00
#
_symmetry.space_group_name_H-M   'P 1'
#
loop_
_entity.id
_entity.type
_entity.pdbx_description
1 polymer ?
#
loop_
_entity_poly.entity_id
_entity_poly.type
_entity_poly.pdbx_seq_one_letter_code
_entity_poly.pdbx_strand_id
1 'polypeptide(L)'
;MIALLPILSTVGNVLRLPALAAFLGGLATKVFELFFIRFSKQMAINLTVVTMIIGMATAASFTIYAMLTAIHFLVPPFLSQAWGFFVPDIAVPCVSTIMSARVMRWAWIWQMYTITRIAP
;
A
#
# COMPACT_ATOMS: atom_id res chain seq x y z
N MET A 1 34.77 -41.53 -43.92
CA MET A 1 34.14 -40.22 -43.61
C MET A 1 32.64 -40.37 -43.33
N ILE A 2 32.18 -41.36 -42.52
CA ILE A 2 30.73 -41.70 -42.48
C ILE A 2 30.17 -42.14 -41.11
N ALA A 3 30.93 -42.08 -40.01
CA ALA A 3 30.41 -42.45 -38.68
C ALA A 3 29.80 -41.30 -37.86
N LEU A 4 30.00 -40.02 -38.26
CA LEU A 4 29.50 -38.85 -37.51
C LEU A 4 28.07 -38.43 -37.88
N LEU A 5 27.61 -38.78 -39.09
CA LEU A 5 26.25 -38.49 -39.56
C LEU A 5 25.14 -39.14 -38.71
N PRO A 6 25.22 -40.42 -38.30
CA PRO A 6 24.19 -41.01 -37.45
C PRO A 6 24.18 -40.40 -36.04
N ILE A 7 25.34 -40.02 -35.49
CA ILE A 7 25.46 -39.41 -34.15
C ILE A 7 24.89 -37.98 -34.14
N LEU A 8 25.15 -37.18 -35.17
CA LEU A 8 24.54 -35.86 -35.33
C LEU A 8 23.01 -35.97 -35.52
N SER A 9 22.53 -37.02 -36.19
CA SER A 9 21.09 -37.25 -36.36
C SER A 9 20.38 -37.69 -35.06
N THR A 10 21.04 -38.51 -34.23
CA THR A 10 20.48 -38.97 -32.95
C THR A 10 20.53 -37.85 -31.91
N VAL A 11 21.63 -37.10 -31.84
CA VAL A 11 21.75 -35.90 -30.99
C VAL A 11 20.71 -34.85 -31.39
N GLY A 12 20.53 -34.60 -32.69
CA GLY A 12 19.49 -33.68 -33.20
C GLY A 12 18.05 -34.09 -32.87
N ASN A 13 17.75 -35.39 -32.78
CA ASN A 13 16.42 -35.87 -32.37
C ASN A 13 16.21 -35.84 -30.85
N VAL A 14 17.26 -36.10 -30.06
CA VAL A 14 17.16 -36.04 -28.59
C VAL A 14 17.08 -34.59 -28.11
N LEU A 15 17.75 -33.63 -28.76
CA LEU A 15 17.68 -32.20 -28.41
C LEU A 15 16.33 -31.53 -28.71
N ARG A 16 15.50 -32.11 -29.59
CA ARG A 16 14.15 -31.58 -29.90
C ARG A 16 13.20 -31.68 -28.71
N LEU A 17 13.30 -32.73 -27.90
CA LEU A 17 12.44 -32.95 -26.73
C LEU A 17 12.71 -31.94 -25.59
N PRO A 18 13.97 -31.70 -25.17
CA PRO A 18 14.35 -30.63 -24.25
C PRO A 18 14.06 -29.23 -24.80
N ALA A 19 14.25 -28.98 -26.10
CA ALA A 19 13.97 -27.68 -26.70
C ALA A 19 12.46 -27.36 -26.68
N LEU A 20 11.60 -28.35 -26.96
CA LEU A 20 10.15 -28.22 -26.83
C LEU A 20 9.72 -28.05 -25.37
N ALA A 21 10.30 -28.82 -24.44
CA ALA A 21 10.02 -28.68 -23.01
C ALA A 21 10.47 -27.32 -22.45
N ALA A 22 11.62 -26.81 -22.90
CA ALA A 22 12.11 -25.47 -22.54
C ALA A 22 11.27 -24.36 -23.17
N PHE A 23 10.79 -24.54 -24.40
CA PHE A 23 9.90 -23.60 -25.06
C PHE A 23 8.51 -23.57 -24.40
N LEU A 24 7.92 -24.73 -24.10
CA LEU A 24 6.64 -24.86 -23.40
C LEU A 24 6.75 -24.39 -21.93
N GLY A 25 7.85 -24.69 -21.25
CA GLY A 25 8.15 -24.17 -19.91
C GLY A 25 8.38 -22.65 -19.92
N GLY A 26 9.04 -22.12 -20.95
CA GLY A 26 9.19 -20.67 -21.18
C GLY A 26 7.86 -19.98 -21.45
N LEU A 27 6.96 -20.59 -22.23
CA LEU A 27 5.61 -20.08 -22.45
C LEU A 27 4.78 -20.12 -21.17
N ALA A 28 4.80 -21.23 -20.44
CA ALA A 28 4.06 -21.37 -19.19
C ALA A 28 4.50 -20.31 -18.16
N THR A 29 5.81 -20.11 -17.98
CA THR A 29 6.34 -19.08 -17.07
C THR A 29 5.92 -17.67 -17.48
N LYS A 30 5.89 -17.35 -18.78
CA LYS A 30 5.41 -16.05 -19.27
C LYS A 30 3.91 -15.84 -19.03
N VAL A 31 3.09 -16.89 -19.14
CA VAL A 31 1.66 -16.82 -18.79
C VAL A 31 1.50 -16.60 -17.28
N PHE A 32 2.22 -17.34 -16.43
CA PHE A 32 2.17 -17.15 -14.99
C PHE A 32 2.66 -15.75 -14.59
N GLU A 33 3.73 -15.25 -15.20
CA GLU A 33 4.27 -13.90 -14.96
C GLU A 33 3.23 -12.81 -15.26
N LEU A 34 2.45 -12.94 -16.34
CA LEU A 34 1.36 -12.02 -16.66
C LEU A 34 0.27 -12.00 -15.56
N PHE A 35 -0.10 -13.17 -15.05
CA PHE A 35 -1.09 -13.28 -13.97
C PHE A 35 -0.56 -12.71 -12.65
N PHE A 36 0.69 -12.98 -12.29
CA PHE A 36 1.31 -12.42 -11.09
C PHE A 36 1.45 -10.90 -11.17
N ILE A 37 1.84 -10.34 -12.31
CA ILE A 37 1.94 -8.89 -12.48
C ILE A 37 0.56 -8.23 -12.34
N ARG A 38 -0.50 -8.81 -12.91
CA ARG A 38 -1.86 -8.26 -12.76
C ARG A 38 -2.39 -8.35 -11.33
N PHE A 39 -2.20 -9.49 -10.67
CA PHE A 39 -2.65 -9.68 -9.29
C PHE A 39 -1.89 -8.78 -8.31
N SER A 40 -0.56 -8.75 -8.42
CA SER A 40 0.30 -7.90 -7.58
C SER A 40 0.04 -6.42 -7.78
N LYS A 41 -0.27 -5.97 -9.01
CA LYS A 41 -0.60 -4.57 -9.28
C LYS A 41 -1.84 -4.10 -8.52
N GLN A 42 -2.91 -4.90 -8.51
CA GLN A 42 -4.13 -4.56 -7.75
C GLN A 42 -3.89 -4.58 -6.25
N MET A 43 -3.15 -5.57 -5.75
CA MET A 43 -2.80 -5.65 -4.34
C MET A 43 -1.90 -4.49 -3.90
N ALA A 44 -0.93 -4.09 -4.72
CA ALA A 44 -0.04 -2.95 -4.44
C ALA A 44 -0.80 -1.62 -4.42
N ILE A 45 -1.74 -1.40 -5.34
CA ILE A 45 -2.59 -0.20 -5.34
C ILE A 45 -3.40 -0.13 -4.05
N ASN A 46 -4.08 -1.22 -3.66
CA ASN A 46 -4.85 -1.24 -2.42
C ASN A 46 -3.97 -1.01 -1.18
N LEU A 47 -2.78 -1.60 -1.14
CA LEU A 47 -1.87 -1.43 -0.01
C LEU A 47 -1.36 0.01 0.09
N THR A 48 -0.97 0.62 -1.03
CA THR A 48 -0.49 2.02 -1.07
C THR A 48 -1.57 3.01 -0.67
N VAL A 49 -2.82 2.75 -1.06
CA VAL A 49 -3.98 3.53 -0.62
C VAL A 49 -4.16 3.44 0.89
N VAL A 50 -4.14 2.22 1.45
CA VAL A 50 -4.32 2.02 2.90
C VAL A 50 -3.18 2.69 3.69
N THR A 51 -1.93 2.56 3.24
CA THR A 51 -0.79 3.20 3.91
C THR A 51 -0.85 4.72 3.82
N MET A 52 -1.28 5.27 2.68
CA MET A 52 -1.49 6.72 2.52
C MET A 52 -2.56 7.25 3.47
N ILE A 53 -3.70 6.57 3.57
CA ILE A 53 -4.77 6.93 4.52
C ILE A 53 -4.20 6.90 5.94
N ILE A 54 -3.58 5.79 6.36
CA ILE A 54 -3.04 5.67 7.72
C ILE A 54 -2.00 6.77 8.02
N GLY A 55 -1.11 7.06 7.07
CA GLY A 55 -0.11 8.12 7.22
C GLY A 55 -0.72 9.51 7.37
N MET A 56 -1.76 9.84 6.60
CA MET A 56 -2.50 11.09 6.78
C MET A 56 -3.24 11.13 8.13
N ALA A 57 -3.72 9.99 8.62
CA ALA A 57 -4.46 9.89 9.88
C ALA A 57 -3.58 10.28 11.07
N THR A 58 -2.40 9.67 11.11
CA THR A 58 -1.44 9.84 12.20
C THR A 58 -0.84 11.23 12.16
N ALA A 59 -0.55 11.77 10.97
CA ALA A 59 -0.09 13.14 10.82
C ALA A 59 -1.15 14.15 11.31
N ALA A 60 -2.42 13.97 10.92
CA ALA A 60 -3.50 14.86 11.33
C ALA A 60 -3.80 14.78 12.84
N SER A 61 -3.84 13.58 13.43
CA SER A 61 -4.07 13.44 14.87
C SER A 61 -2.92 14.02 15.70
N PHE A 62 -1.68 13.82 15.25
CA PHE A 62 -0.49 14.32 15.94
C PHE A 62 -0.39 15.84 15.87
N THR A 63 -0.68 16.45 14.72
CA THR A 63 -0.67 17.92 14.57
C THR A 63 -1.73 18.58 15.44
N ILE A 64 -2.96 18.06 15.48
CA ILE A 64 -4.02 18.58 16.35
C ILE A 64 -3.62 18.44 17.84
N TYR A 65 -3.08 17.28 18.22
CA TYR A 65 -2.60 17.06 19.58
C TYR A 65 -1.49 18.04 19.96
N ALA A 66 -0.48 18.21 19.09
CA ALA A 66 0.63 19.13 19.32
C ALA A 66 0.19 20.60 19.42
N MET A 67 -0.81 21.02 18.66
CA MET A 67 -1.38 22.37 18.79
C MET A 67 -2.10 22.56 20.13
N LEU A 68 -2.88 21.58 20.57
CA LEU A 68 -3.61 21.64 21.84
C LEU A 68 -2.65 21.64 23.04
N THR A 69 -1.56 20.87 22.98
CA THR A 69 -0.52 20.91 24.02
C THR A 69 0.30 22.19 23.97
N ALA A 70 0.58 22.75 22.79
CA ALA A 70 1.25 24.04 22.66
C ALA A 70 0.44 25.19 23.31
N ILE A 71 -0.88 25.16 23.18
CA ILE A 71 -1.78 26.12 23.82
C ILE A 71 -1.72 26.00 25.34
N HIS A 72 -1.56 24.79 25.89
CA HIS A 72 -1.46 24.58 27.34
C HIS A 72 -0.31 25.35 27.98
N PHE A 73 0.82 25.54 27.28
CA PHE A 73 1.95 26.35 27.75
C PHE A 73 1.67 27.87 27.81
N LEU A 74 0.70 28.36 27.04
CA LEU A 74 0.32 29.77 26.98
C LEU A 74 -0.84 30.12 27.94
N VAL A 75 -1.54 29.11 28.46
CA VAL A 75 -2.74 29.30 29.28
C VAL A 75 -2.34 29.54 30.75
N PRO A 76 -2.91 30.56 31.41
CA PRO A 76 -2.68 30.81 32.83
C PRO A 76 -3.09 29.60 33.71
N PRO A 77 -2.39 29.33 34.82
CA PRO A 77 -2.56 28.11 35.61
C PRO A 77 -3.97 27.94 36.21
N PHE A 78 -4.67 29.05 36.51
CA PHE A 78 -6.03 29.02 37.03
C PHE A 78 -7.05 28.46 36.02
N LEU A 79 -6.84 28.69 34.73
CA LEU A 79 -7.69 28.15 33.67
C LEU A 79 -7.46 26.65 33.47
N SER A 80 -6.20 26.19 33.55
CA SER A 80 -5.88 24.76 33.45
C SER A 80 -6.48 23.95 34.61
N GLN A 81 -6.45 24.49 35.83
CA GLN A 81 -7.01 23.81 37.00
C GLN A 81 -8.55 23.78 36.94
N ALA A 82 -9.19 24.87 36.52
CA ALA A 82 -10.64 24.90 36.33
C ALA A 82 -11.11 23.92 35.24
N TRP A 83 -10.34 23.78 34.16
CA TRP A 83 -10.67 22.88 33.04
C TRP A 83 -10.57 21.40 33.42
N GLY A 84 -9.61 21.05 34.29
CA GLY A 84 -9.43 19.68 34.81
C GLY A 84 -10.60 19.16 35.66
N PHE A 85 -11.50 20.03 36.13
CA PHE A 85 -12.73 19.61 36.83
C PHE A 85 -13.82 19.07 35.88
N PHE A 86 -13.81 19.49 34.61
CA PHE A 86 -14.86 19.15 33.64
C PHE A 86 -14.37 18.22 32.53
N VAL A 87 -13.08 18.27 32.21
CA VAL A 87 -12.52 17.56 31.07
C VAL A 87 -11.41 16.62 31.55
N PRO A 88 -11.53 15.29 31.32
CA PRO A 88 -10.49 14.35 31.68
C PRO A 88 -9.26 14.53 30.77
N ASP A 89 -8.07 14.19 31.28
CA ASP A 89 -6.79 14.38 30.55
C ASP A 89 -6.74 13.64 29.20
N ILE A 90 -7.54 12.58 29.04
CA ILE A 90 -7.66 11.82 27.79
C ILE A 90 -8.58 12.47 26.74
N ALA A 91 -9.30 13.54 27.07
CA ALA A 91 -10.25 14.14 26.15
C ALA A 91 -9.57 14.76 24.92
N VAL A 92 -8.40 15.37 25.11
CA VAL A 92 -7.62 15.99 24.02
C VAL A 92 -7.25 14.96 22.94
N PRO A 93 -6.66 13.79 23.26
CA PRO A 93 -6.39 12.76 22.26
C PRO A 93 -7.66 12.09 21.69
N CYS A 94 -8.74 11.98 22.46
CA CYS A 94 -10.01 11.44 21.94
C CYS A 94 -10.69 12.39 20.93
N VAL A 95 -10.69 13.70 21.19
CA VAL A 95 -11.27 14.69 20.27
C VAL A 95 -10.40 14.83 19.02
N SER A 96 -9.07 14.79 19.15
CA SER A 96 -8.16 14.86 18.00
C SER A 96 -8.34 13.68 17.05
N THR A 97 -8.55 12.47 17.58
CA THR A 97 -8.80 11.26 16.78
C THR A 97 -10.18 11.28 16.09
N ILE A 98 -11.22 11.78 16.76
CA ILE A 98 -12.55 11.94 16.13
C ILE A 98 -12.50 12.98 14.99
N MET A 99 -11.82 14.11 15.22
CA MET A 99 -11.70 15.16 14.22
C MET A 99 -10.82 14.72 13.03
N SER A 100 -9.71 14.02 13.28
CA SER A 100 -8.89 13.48 12.20
C SER A 100 -9.68 12.49 11.34
N ALA A 101 -10.47 11.59 11.95
CA ALA A 101 -11.33 10.66 11.21
C ALA A 101 -12.34 11.37 10.30
N ARG A 102 -12.93 12.49 10.75
CA ARG A 102 -13.86 13.29 9.94
C ARG A 102 -13.17 13.99 8.77
N VAL A 103 -12.01 14.60 9.02
CA VAL A 103 -11.21 15.28 7.97
C VAL A 103 -10.78 14.28 6.91
N MET A 104 -10.39 13.07 7.32
CA MET A 104 -10.01 12.02 6.38
C MET A 104 -11.18 11.51 5.55
N ARG A 105 -12.35 11.31 6.15
CA ARG A 105 -13.56 10.96 5.39
C ARG A 105 -13.88 12.02 4.35
N TRP A 106 -13.75 13.29 4.71
CA TRP A 106 -13.93 14.40 3.77
C TRP A 106 -12.89 14.35 2.65
N ALA A 107 -11.59 14.30 2.97
CA ALA A 107 -10.52 14.24 1.97
C ALA A 107 -10.66 13.03 1.03
N TRP A 108 -11.09 11.89 1.57
CA TRP A 108 -11.32 10.66 0.83
C TRP A 108 -12.42 10.79 -0.22
N ILE A 109 -13.52 11.48 0.10
CA ILE A 109 -14.61 11.73 -0.86
C ILE A 109 -14.10 12.48 -2.10
N TRP A 110 -13.14 13.40 -1.93
CA TRP A 110 -12.52 14.12 -3.05
C TRP A 110 -11.53 13.28 -3.85
N GLN A 111 -10.78 12.39 -3.20
CA GLN A 111 -9.75 11.55 -3.83
C GLN A 111 -10.31 10.27 -4.47
N MET A 112 -11.52 9.82 -4.10
CA MET A 112 -12.10 8.64 -4.71
C MET A 112 -12.34 8.80 -6.21
N TYR A 113 -12.76 9.99 -6.66
CA TYR A 113 -12.97 10.26 -8.07
C TYR A 113 -11.69 10.09 -8.91
N THR A 114 -10.54 10.51 -8.39
CA THR A 114 -9.25 10.37 -9.09
C THR A 114 -8.79 8.92 -9.07
N ILE A 115 -8.84 8.23 -7.92
CA ILE A 115 -8.40 6.83 -7.80
C ILE A 115 -9.22 5.91 -8.73
N THR A 116 -10.55 6.05 -8.76
CA THR A 116 -11.40 5.22 -9.63
C THR A 116 -11.19 5.48 -11.12
N ARG A 117 -10.68 6.66 -11.49
CA ARG A 117 -10.49 7.04 -12.89
C ARG A 117 -9.10 6.67 -13.42
N ILE A 118 -8.12 6.53 -12.53
CA ILE A 118 -6.72 6.22 -12.88
C ILE A 118 -6.45 4.70 -12.83
N ALA A 119 -7.32 3.91 -12.19
CA ALA A 119 -7.26 2.45 -12.21
C ALA A 119 -7.89 1.91 -13.52
N PRO A 120 -7.09 1.45 -14.52
CA PRO A 120 -7.60 0.74 -15.68
C PRO A 120 -8.01 -0.71 -15.36
#